data_AF-A0A2D6Q5F2-F1
#
_entry.id   AF-A0A2D6Q5F2-F1
#
_cell.length_a   1.000
_cell.length_b   1.000
_cell.length_c   1.000
_cell.angle_alpha   90.00
_cell.angle_beta   90.00
_cell.angle_gamma   90.00
#
_symmetry.space_group_name_H-M   'P 1'
#
loop_
_entity.id
_entity.type
_entity.pdbx_description
1 polymer ?
#
loop_
_entity_poly.entity_id
_entity_poly.type
_entity_poly.pdbx_seq_one_letter_code
_entity_poly.pdbx_strand_id
1 'polypeptide(L)'
;MFTLFETPTWFAGFDLVLDTIALIITLIISSYSYKLFKLSSNRKFGYFSLAFALMSLAFLFKLATYTVVYFSTSRALAGATVVAVTGLTGLETVNVSLRDLIYRFGFFVQMASTLGALLLLYLVSQKSRDRLKKFYEVSQITLFTYFVILISIVATFKYTVFYLTSFVLLALIVLNYYQNYLHKKTTNSKRVLTAFICLFLAQLFFVFIFAANWFYFIAEILTLASFAIIAYVYMQVSRKQKPRSVEVKT
;
A
#
# COMPACT_ATOMS: atom_id res chain seq x y z
N MET A 1 28.59 -0.11 3.47
CA MET A 1 27.46 -0.06 4.45
C MET A 1 26.22 0.30 3.65
N PHE A 2 25.23 -0.59 3.53
CA PHE A 2 24.03 -0.30 2.75
C PHE A 2 23.16 0.70 3.54
N THR A 3 23.09 1.95 3.08
CA THR A 3 22.12 2.93 3.57
C THR A 3 20.76 2.59 2.99
N LEU A 4 20.12 1.57 3.57
CA LEU A 4 18.76 1.18 3.21
C LEU A 4 17.70 2.14 3.80
N PHE A 5 18.14 3.16 4.53
CA PHE A 5 17.31 4.23 5.08
C PHE A 5 17.53 5.50 4.29
N GLU A 6 16.52 5.88 3.52
CA GLU A 6 16.39 7.20 2.89
C GLU A 6 15.50 8.11 3.76
N THR A 7 15.15 7.71 4.98
CA THR A 7 14.39 8.56 5.90
C THR A 7 15.29 9.66 6.45
N PRO A 8 14.87 10.93 6.37
CA PRO A 8 15.62 12.03 6.95
C PRO A 8 15.74 11.89 8.46
N THR A 9 16.93 12.16 9.02
CA THR A 9 17.18 12.02 10.47
C THR A 9 16.25 12.86 11.34
N TRP A 10 15.86 14.04 10.86
CA TRP A 10 14.92 14.94 11.56
C TRP A 10 13.47 14.42 11.56
N PHE A 11 13.13 13.48 10.66
CA PHE A 11 11.79 12.92 10.52
C PHE A 11 11.66 11.50 11.07
N ALA A 12 12.80 10.86 11.39
CA ALA A 12 12.83 9.53 11.99
C ALA A 12 12.01 9.50 13.29
N GLY A 13 11.06 8.59 13.37
CA GLY A 13 10.12 8.43 14.48
C GLY A 13 8.77 9.11 14.26
N PHE A 14 8.72 10.25 13.56
CA PHE A 14 7.45 10.88 13.16
C PHE A 14 6.77 10.11 12.03
N ASP A 15 7.57 9.54 11.12
CA ASP A 15 7.13 8.59 10.09
C ASP A 15 6.36 7.41 10.70
N LEU A 16 6.82 6.83 11.81
CA LEU A 16 6.11 5.74 12.52
C LEU A 16 4.71 6.16 12.96
N VAL A 17 4.52 7.41 13.39
CA VAL A 17 3.20 7.91 13.78
C VAL A 17 2.29 7.99 12.55
N LEU A 18 2.78 8.53 11.44
CA LEU A 18 2.01 8.61 10.20
C LEU A 18 1.67 7.23 9.64
N ASP A 19 2.61 6.31 9.65
CA ASP A 19 2.42 4.92 9.21
C ASP A 19 1.41 4.18 10.10
N THR A 20 1.40 4.46 11.41
CA THR A 20 0.40 3.91 12.34
C THR A 20 -1.00 4.43 12.01
N ILE A 21 -1.14 5.73 11.72
CA ILE A 21 -2.43 6.29 11.30
C ILE A 21 -2.85 5.68 9.96
N ALA A 22 -1.93 5.58 9.00
CA ALA A 22 -2.19 4.96 7.70
C ALA A 22 -2.65 3.50 7.84
N LEU A 23 -1.98 2.70 8.68
CA LEU A 23 -2.36 1.33 9.03
C LEU A 23 -3.81 1.25 9.55
N ILE A 24 -4.17 2.12 10.49
CA ILE A 24 -5.53 2.16 11.05
C ILE A 24 -6.54 2.50 9.95
N ILE A 25 -6.25 3.49 9.11
CA ILE A 25 -7.13 3.89 8.01
C ILE A 25 -7.29 2.75 7.00
N THR A 26 -6.22 2.06 6.60
CA THR A 26 -6.30 0.95 5.65
C THR A 26 -7.07 -0.24 6.22
N LEU A 27 -6.95 -0.52 7.52
CA LEU A 27 -7.76 -1.52 8.21
C LEU A 27 -9.25 -1.15 8.19
N ILE A 28 -9.57 0.12 8.49
CA ILE A 28 -10.94 0.64 8.41
C ILE A 28 -11.51 0.45 7.01
N ILE A 29 -10.77 0.84 5.96
CA ILE A 29 -11.19 0.66 4.56
C ILE A 29 -11.44 -0.82 4.29
N SER A 30 -10.50 -1.69 4.65
CA SER A 30 -10.63 -3.14 4.45
C SER A 30 -11.88 -3.71 5.11
N SER A 31 -12.15 -3.36 6.37
CA SER A 31 -13.33 -3.80 7.11
C SER A 31 -14.64 -3.31 6.47
N TYR A 32 -14.72 -2.04 6.06
CA TYR A 32 -15.90 -1.51 5.40
C TYR A 32 -16.14 -2.16 4.03
N SER A 33 -15.08 -2.35 3.23
CA SER A 33 -15.18 -3.04 1.95
C SER A 33 -15.61 -4.49 2.11
N TYR A 34 -15.12 -5.20 3.14
CA TYR A 34 -15.56 -6.56 3.45
C TYR A 34 -17.03 -6.61 3.85
N LYS A 35 -17.49 -5.64 4.65
CA LYS A 35 -18.91 -5.52 5.00
C LYS A 35 -19.78 -5.29 3.77
N LEU A 36 -19.36 -4.41 2.86
CA LEU A 36 -20.05 -4.19 1.58
C LEU A 36 -20.04 -5.43 0.68
N PHE A 37 -18.97 -6.21 0.71
CA PHE A 37 -18.91 -7.50 0.01
C PHE A 37 -19.97 -8.47 0.54
N LYS A 38 -20.09 -8.61 1.87
CA LYS A 38 -21.14 -9.45 2.48
C LYS A 38 -22.56 -8.98 2.16
N LEU A 39 -22.79 -7.66 2.08
CA LEU A 39 -24.13 -7.10 1.84
C LEU A 39 -24.56 -7.14 0.37
N SER A 40 -23.63 -6.89 -0.56
CA SER A 40 -23.95 -6.77 -1.99
C SER A 40 -23.63 -8.03 -2.80
N SER A 41 -22.93 -9.00 -2.21
CA SER A 41 -22.38 -10.19 -2.88
C SER A 41 -21.51 -9.91 -4.10
N ASN A 42 -21.09 -8.65 -4.30
CA ASN A 42 -20.30 -8.24 -5.46
C ASN A 42 -18.81 -8.44 -5.17
N ARG A 43 -18.19 -9.40 -5.87
CA ARG A 43 -16.77 -9.78 -5.72
C ARG A 43 -15.79 -8.60 -5.79
N LYS A 44 -16.13 -7.50 -6.47
CA LYS A 44 -15.30 -6.28 -6.53
C LYS A 44 -14.98 -5.71 -5.15
N PHE A 45 -15.95 -5.69 -4.24
CA PHE A 45 -15.71 -5.22 -2.87
C PHE A 45 -14.84 -6.19 -2.08
N GLY A 46 -14.90 -7.48 -2.37
CA GLY A 46 -14.03 -8.50 -1.77
C GLY A 46 -12.58 -8.30 -2.16
N TYR A 47 -12.30 -8.12 -3.46
CA TYR A 47 -10.94 -7.81 -3.94
C TYR A 47 -10.42 -6.48 -3.41
N PHE A 48 -11.28 -5.46 -3.30
CA PHE A 48 -10.89 -4.19 -2.71
C PHE A 48 -10.55 -4.34 -1.22
N SER A 49 -11.34 -5.09 -0.46
CA SER A 49 -11.02 -5.43 0.93
C SER A 49 -9.68 -6.14 1.04
N LEU A 50 -9.44 -7.17 0.22
CA LEU A 50 -8.17 -7.90 0.21
C LEU A 50 -6.98 -6.98 -0.13
N ALA A 51 -7.13 -6.07 -1.10
CA ALA A 51 -6.09 -5.12 -1.44
C ALA A 51 -5.73 -4.20 -0.25
N PHE A 52 -6.73 -3.67 0.46
CA PHE A 52 -6.47 -2.83 1.64
C PHE A 52 -6.00 -3.61 2.86
N ALA A 53 -6.35 -4.89 2.98
CA ALA A 53 -5.75 -5.80 3.95
C ALA A 53 -4.25 -6.00 3.68
N LEU A 54 -3.87 -6.24 2.41
CA LEU A 54 -2.46 -6.31 2.01
C LEU A 54 -1.72 -4.98 2.24
N MET A 55 -2.35 -3.84 1.97
CA MET A 55 -1.74 -2.54 2.29
C MET A 55 -1.52 -2.36 3.79
N SER A 56 -2.48 -2.81 4.61
CA SER A 56 -2.34 -2.80 6.08
C SER A 56 -1.19 -3.71 6.53
N LEU A 57 -1.07 -4.89 5.93
CA LEU A 57 0.05 -5.80 6.19
C LEU A 57 1.39 -5.14 5.84
N ALA A 58 1.45 -4.41 4.71
CA ALA A 58 2.65 -3.68 4.32
C ALA A 58 3.05 -2.62 5.38
N PHE A 59 2.09 -1.82 5.85
CA PHE A 59 2.36 -0.84 6.91
C PHE A 59 2.78 -1.50 8.23
N LEU A 60 2.18 -2.62 8.60
CA LEU A 60 2.56 -3.36 9.80
C LEU A 60 4.03 -3.81 9.75
N PHE A 61 4.47 -4.35 8.62
CA PHE A 61 5.86 -4.77 8.45
C PHE A 61 6.82 -3.58 8.36
N LYS A 62 6.44 -2.48 7.71
CA LYS A 62 7.20 -1.23 7.71
C LYS A 62 7.42 -0.72 9.14
N LEU A 63 6.35 -0.63 9.94
CA LEU A 63 6.39 -0.21 11.34
C LEU A 63 7.29 -1.13 12.18
N ALA A 64 7.14 -2.45 12.04
CA ALA A 64 7.95 -3.42 12.78
C ALA A 64 9.43 -3.24 12.46
N THR A 65 9.79 -3.15 11.18
CA THR A 65 11.17 -2.95 10.75
C THR A 65 11.73 -1.62 11.24
N TYR A 66 10.98 -0.52 11.11
CA TYR A 66 11.45 0.81 11.46
C TYR A 66 11.57 0.98 12.98
N THR A 67 10.68 0.36 13.77
CA THR A 67 10.78 0.31 15.23
C THR A 67 12.07 -0.39 15.67
N VAL A 68 12.41 -1.52 15.05
CA VAL A 68 13.68 -2.22 15.29
C VAL A 68 14.87 -1.36 14.86
N VAL A 69 14.77 -0.54 13.81
CA VAL A 69 15.89 0.31 13.42
C VAL A 69 16.07 1.51 14.34
N TYR A 70 15.00 2.19 14.75
CA TYR A 70 15.09 3.42 15.53
C TYR A 70 15.37 3.19 17.02
N PHE A 71 14.80 2.14 17.63
CA PHE A 71 14.88 1.95 19.08
C PHE A 71 15.88 0.85 19.46
N SER A 72 16.87 1.18 20.29
CA SER A 72 17.86 0.22 20.81
C SER A 72 17.23 -0.89 21.66
N THR A 73 16.19 -0.58 22.43
CA THR A 73 15.45 -1.57 23.25
C THR A 73 14.80 -2.64 22.39
N SER A 74 14.14 -2.24 21.30
CA SER A 74 13.51 -3.17 20.36
C SER A 74 14.54 -4.06 19.66
N ARG A 75 15.74 -3.54 19.37
CA ARG A 75 16.87 -4.34 18.85
C ARG A 75 17.33 -5.39 19.85
N ALA A 76 17.50 -5.02 21.11
CA ALA A 76 17.93 -5.96 22.15
C ALA A 76 16.92 -7.10 22.32
N LEU A 77 15.62 -6.78 22.33
CA LEU A 77 14.55 -7.78 22.41
C LEU A 77 14.52 -8.72 21.19
N ALA A 78 14.65 -8.18 19.98
CA ALA A 78 14.70 -8.97 18.75
C ALA A 78 15.96 -9.87 18.69
N GLY A 79 17.10 -9.38 19.16
CA GLY A 79 18.32 -10.18 19.28
C GLY A 79 18.15 -11.33 20.26
N ALA A 80 17.57 -11.06 21.43
CA ALA A 80 17.32 -12.06 22.47
C ALA A 80 16.39 -13.18 22.00
N THR A 81 15.30 -12.86 21.27
CA THR A 81 14.38 -13.88 20.75
C THR A 81 15.03 -14.76 19.69
N VAL A 82 15.85 -14.20 18.81
CA VAL A 82 16.53 -15.00 17.79
C VAL A 82 17.61 -15.89 18.40
N VAL A 83 18.38 -15.41 19.38
CA VAL A 83 19.33 -16.25 20.12
C VAL A 83 18.60 -17.41 20.80
N ALA A 84 17.44 -17.15 21.41
CA ALA A 84 16.62 -18.19 22.05
C ALA A 84 16.09 -19.24 21.07
N VAL A 85 15.74 -18.84 19.83
CA VAL A 85 15.18 -19.76 18.82
C VAL A 85 16.26 -20.50 18.03
N THR A 86 17.41 -19.87 17.78
CA THR A 86 18.45 -20.42 16.88
C THR A 86 19.65 -21.01 17.61
N GLY A 87 19.82 -20.73 18.91
CA GLY A 87 20.95 -21.19 19.71
C GLY A 87 22.30 -20.55 19.35
N LEU A 88 22.33 -19.55 18.46
CA LEU A 88 23.55 -18.87 18.04
C LEU A 88 24.08 -17.97 19.17
N THR A 89 25.23 -18.30 19.74
CA THR A 89 25.89 -17.54 20.80
C THR A 89 27.03 -16.69 20.20
N GLY A 90 26.89 -15.36 20.27
CA GLY A 90 27.84 -14.41 19.67
C GLY A 90 27.23 -13.03 19.47
N LEU A 91 27.02 -12.30 20.58
CA LEU A 91 26.17 -11.10 20.64
C LEU A 91 26.52 -9.98 19.64
N GLU A 92 27.80 -9.76 19.30
CA GLU A 92 28.19 -8.62 18.45
C GLU A 92 28.08 -8.90 16.94
N THR A 93 28.49 -10.08 16.48
CA THR A 93 28.39 -10.49 15.06
C THR A 93 26.96 -10.93 14.68
N VAL A 94 26.21 -11.47 15.63
CA VAL A 94 24.79 -11.81 15.46
C VAL A 94 23.93 -10.53 15.37
N ASN A 95 24.20 -9.49 16.15
CA ASN A 95 23.38 -8.27 16.11
C ASN A 95 23.44 -7.51 14.76
N VAL A 96 24.59 -7.48 14.09
CA VAL A 96 24.73 -6.81 12.78
C VAL A 96 24.06 -7.62 11.66
N SER A 97 24.19 -8.96 11.69
CA SER A 97 23.58 -9.85 10.69
C SER A 97 22.07 -9.98 10.85
N LEU A 98 21.55 -10.01 12.08
CA LEU A 98 20.11 -10.04 12.34
C LEU A 98 19.41 -8.75 11.95
N ARG A 99 20.05 -7.59 12.18
CA ARG A 99 19.51 -6.30 11.74
C ARG A 99 19.28 -6.28 10.23
N ASP A 100 20.26 -6.76 9.45
CA ASP A 100 20.13 -6.85 7.99
C ASP A 100 19.06 -7.86 7.57
N LEU A 101 18.99 -9.03 8.23
CA LEU A 101 17.99 -10.06 7.95
C LEU A 101 16.57 -9.57 8.21
N ILE A 102 16.30 -9.03 9.41
CA ILE A 102 14.97 -8.50 9.79
C ILE A 102 14.57 -7.37 8.85
N TYR A 103 15.52 -6.52 8.47
CA TYR A 103 15.27 -5.44 7.53
C TYR A 103 14.89 -5.98 6.15
N ARG A 104 15.70 -6.86 5.57
CA ARG A 104 15.44 -7.43 4.23
C ARG A 104 14.13 -8.18 4.19
N PHE A 105 13.85 -8.98 5.22
CA PHE A 105 12.60 -9.71 5.33
C PHE A 105 11.39 -8.78 5.46
N GLY A 106 11.44 -7.81 6.38
CA GLY A 106 10.34 -6.87 6.57
C GLY A 106 10.11 -5.99 5.34
N PHE A 107 11.19 -5.51 4.70
CA PHE A 107 11.11 -4.77 3.45
C PHE A 107 10.56 -5.62 2.30
N PHE A 108 10.94 -6.89 2.20
CA PHE A 108 10.37 -7.82 1.22
C PHE A 108 8.86 -7.97 1.39
N VAL A 109 8.41 -8.24 2.62
CA VAL A 109 6.98 -8.44 2.90
C VAL A 109 6.21 -7.14 2.66
N GLN A 110 6.76 -5.99 3.06
CA GLN A 110 6.20 -4.68 2.75
C GLN A 110 6.05 -4.49 1.23
N MET A 111 7.12 -4.73 0.47
CA MET A 111 7.13 -4.59 -0.99
C MET A 111 6.12 -5.54 -1.65
N ALA A 112 6.18 -6.84 -1.34
CA ALA A 112 5.29 -7.85 -1.91
C ALA A 112 3.82 -7.54 -1.61
N SER A 113 3.52 -7.13 -0.37
CA SER A 113 2.16 -6.79 0.04
C SER A 113 1.67 -5.50 -0.63
N THR A 114 2.51 -4.47 -0.73
CA THR A 114 2.15 -3.20 -1.40
C THR A 114 1.90 -3.41 -2.88
N LEU A 115 2.81 -4.10 -3.58
CA LEU A 115 2.67 -4.38 -5.01
C LEU A 115 1.48 -5.31 -5.30
N GLY A 116 1.27 -6.32 -4.45
CA GLY A 116 0.08 -7.18 -4.51
C GLY A 116 -1.22 -6.39 -4.32
N ALA A 117 -1.25 -5.45 -3.37
CA ALA A 117 -2.38 -4.55 -3.16
C ALA A 117 -2.65 -3.67 -4.39
N LEU A 118 -1.61 -3.01 -4.93
CA LEU A 118 -1.73 -2.17 -6.13
C LEU A 118 -2.18 -2.97 -7.34
N LEU A 119 -1.67 -4.19 -7.52
CA LEU A 119 -2.10 -5.08 -8.58
C LEU A 119 -3.59 -5.43 -8.46
N LEU A 120 -4.06 -5.79 -7.26
CA LEU A 120 -5.48 -6.05 -7.03
C LEU A 120 -6.34 -4.82 -7.31
N LEU A 121 -5.90 -3.62 -6.88
CA LEU A 121 -6.59 -2.37 -7.17
C LEU A 121 -6.65 -2.09 -8.67
N TYR A 122 -5.57 -2.35 -9.40
CA TYR A 122 -5.53 -2.27 -10.85
C TYR A 122 -6.56 -3.22 -11.48
N LEU A 123 -6.56 -4.50 -11.09
CA LEU A 123 -7.52 -5.49 -11.61
C LEU A 123 -8.98 -5.09 -11.32
N VAL A 124 -9.26 -4.56 -10.13
CA VAL A 124 -10.61 -4.09 -9.75
C VAL A 124 -11.01 -2.81 -10.50
N SER A 125 -10.04 -1.95 -10.83
CA SER A 125 -10.29 -0.71 -11.57
C SER A 125 -10.72 -0.97 -13.03
N GLN A 126 -10.43 -2.15 -13.58
CA GLN A 126 -10.85 -2.54 -14.91
C GLN A 126 -12.35 -2.87 -14.97
N LYS A 127 -13.06 -2.28 -15.94
CA LYS A 127 -14.48 -2.54 -16.16
C LYS A 127 -14.68 -3.80 -17.02
N SER A 128 -15.78 -4.55 -16.80
CA SER A 128 -16.01 -5.83 -17.49
C SER A 128 -16.37 -5.69 -18.97
N ARG A 129 -15.52 -6.34 -19.79
CA ARG A 129 -15.70 -7.03 -21.09
C ARG A 129 -16.33 -6.34 -22.31
N ASP A 130 -17.45 -5.64 -22.25
CA ASP A 130 -18.11 -5.24 -23.52
C ASP A 130 -17.47 -4.04 -24.23
N ARG A 131 -16.69 -3.22 -23.50
CA ARG A 131 -16.13 -1.97 -24.02
C ARG A 131 -14.64 -2.06 -24.37
N LEU A 132 -14.01 -3.21 -24.15
CA LEU A 132 -12.54 -3.30 -24.01
C LEU A 132 -11.85 -4.23 -25.02
N LYS A 133 -12.49 -4.74 -26.07
CA LYS A 133 -11.83 -5.70 -26.99
C LYS A 133 -10.46 -5.22 -27.52
N LYS A 134 -10.25 -3.91 -27.75
CA LYS A 134 -8.97 -3.36 -28.23
C LYS A 134 -7.98 -2.94 -27.13
N PHE A 135 -8.46 -2.59 -25.93
CA PHE A 135 -7.60 -2.16 -24.80
C PHE A 135 -7.24 -3.31 -23.85
N TYR A 136 -7.99 -4.42 -23.88
CA TYR A 136 -7.77 -5.58 -23.02
C TYR A 136 -6.47 -6.30 -23.37
N GLU A 137 -6.15 -6.42 -24.66
CA GLU A 137 -4.90 -7.01 -25.15
C GLU A 137 -3.68 -6.18 -24.69
N VAL A 138 -3.75 -4.86 -24.82
CA VAL A 138 -2.68 -3.95 -24.36
C VAL A 138 -2.54 -4.00 -22.84
N SER A 139 -3.64 -4.05 -22.08
CA SER A 139 -3.64 -4.17 -20.62
C SER A 139 -3.04 -5.51 -20.15
N GLN A 140 -3.33 -6.62 -20.82
CA GLN A 140 -2.79 -7.93 -20.47
C GLN A 140 -1.30 -8.06 -20.82
N ILE A 141 -0.89 -7.54 -21.98
CA ILE A 141 0.54 -7.45 -22.35
C ILE A 141 1.27 -6.54 -21.36
N THR A 142 0.69 -5.38 -21.02
CA THR A 142 1.27 -4.47 -20.01
C THR A 142 1.38 -5.14 -18.66
N LEU A 143 0.35 -5.87 -18.21
CA LEU A 143 0.37 -6.60 -16.94
C LEU A 143 1.40 -7.73 -16.94
N PHE A 144 1.54 -8.45 -18.07
CA PHE A 144 2.50 -9.54 -18.24
C PHE A 144 3.94 -9.03 -18.29
N THR A 145 4.20 -8.00 -19.11
CA THR A 145 5.49 -7.29 -19.13
C THR A 145 5.83 -6.68 -17.77
N TYR A 146 4.84 -6.09 -17.09
CA TYR A 146 4.99 -5.57 -15.74
C TYR A 146 5.32 -6.68 -14.73
N PHE A 147 4.66 -7.85 -14.80
CA PHE A 147 4.98 -9.00 -13.95
C PHE A 147 6.38 -9.55 -14.19
N VAL A 148 6.81 -9.64 -15.46
CA VAL A 148 8.17 -10.07 -15.83
C VAL A 148 9.20 -9.09 -15.26
N ILE A 149 8.95 -7.79 -15.41
CA ILE A 149 9.80 -6.72 -14.86
C ILE A 149 9.80 -6.75 -13.33
N LEU A 150 8.65 -6.92 -12.69
CA LEU A 150 8.50 -7.02 -11.25
C LEU A 150 9.28 -8.22 -10.69
N ILE A 151 9.19 -9.39 -11.32
CA ILE A 151 9.95 -10.59 -10.92
C ILE A 151 11.46 -10.35 -11.09
N SER A 152 11.89 -9.75 -12.20
CA SER A 152 13.30 -9.41 -12.44
C SER A 152 13.85 -8.36 -11.48
N ILE A 153 13.02 -7.44 -11.00
CA ILE A 153 13.39 -6.33 -10.11
C ILE A 153 13.34 -6.73 -8.64
N VAL A 154 12.33 -7.50 -8.22
CA VAL A 154 12.23 -8.05 -6.86
C VAL A 154 13.49 -8.83 -6.50
N ALA A 155 14.21 -9.37 -7.49
CA ALA A 155 15.50 -10.00 -7.29
C ALA A 155 16.62 -9.08 -6.76
N THR A 156 16.48 -7.74 -6.83
CA THR A 156 17.52 -6.79 -6.38
C THR A 156 17.18 -5.96 -5.14
N PHE A 157 15.96 -6.04 -4.59
CA PHE A 157 15.56 -5.39 -3.32
C PHE A 157 15.93 -3.89 -3.19
N LYS A 158 15.99 -3.14 -4.28
CA LYS A 158 16.37 -1.71 -4.25
C LYS A 158 15.16 -0.82 -4.00
N TYR A 159 15.29 0.08 -3.01
CA TYR A 159 14.30 1.09 -2.64
C TYR A 159 13.71 1.82 -3.86
N THR A 160 14.56 2.48 -4.66
CA THR A 160 14.13 3.28 -5.82
C THR A 160 13.31 2.46 -6.81
N VAL A 161 13.68 1.20 -7.01
CA VAL A 161 13.02 0.36 -8.02
C VAL A 161 11.64 -0.08 -7.54
N PHE A 162 11.46 -0.35 -6.25
CA PHE A 162 10.15 -0.59 -5.65
C PHE A 162 9.19 0.59 -5.84
N TYR A 163 9.64 1.81 -5.54
CA TYR A 163 8.80 3.02 -5.68
C TYR A 163 8.52 3.37 -7.13
N LEU A 164 9.48 3.17 -8.04
CA LEU A 164 9.28 3.36 -9.49
C LEU A 164 8.24 2.36 -10.04
N THR A 165 8.30 1.12 -9.57
CA THR A 165 7.35 0.05 -9.93
C THR A 165 5.94 0.39 -9.43
N SER A 166 5.82 0.85 -8.17
CA SER A 166 4.56 1.33 -7.59
C SER A 166 4.01 2.55 -8.33
N PHE A 167 4.87 3.48 -8.74
CA PHE A 167 4.51 4.66 -9.54
C PHE A 167 3.89 4.27 -10.89
N VAL A 168 4.48 3.31 -11.61
CA VAL A 168 3.94 2.83 -12.89
C VAL A 168 2.57 2.17 -12.72
N LEU A 169 2.39 1.29 -11.72
CA LEU A 169 1.05 0.72 -11.44
C LEU A 169 0.03 1.79 -11.11
N LEU A 170 0.40 2.76 -10.28
CA LEU A 170 -0.50 3.83 -9.91
C LEU A 170 -0.86 4.72 -11.09
N ALA A 171 0.05 4.96 -12.04
CA ALA A 171 -0.27 5.64 -13.29
C ALA A 171 -1.39 4.92 -14.05
N LEU A 172 -1.32 3.59 -14.15
CA LEU A 172 -2.34 2.77 -14.81
C LEU A 172 -3.68 2.80 -14.04
N ILE A 173 -3.64 2.72 -12.71
CA ILE A 173 -4.82 2.83 -11.85
C ILE A 173 -5.48 4.21 -12.01
N VAL A 174 -4.69 5.29 -11.98
CA VAL A 174 -5.17 6.66 -12.18
C VAL A 174 -5.83 6.82 -13.54
N LEU A 175 -5.23 6.28 -14.61
CA LEU A 175 -5.81 6.32 -15.95
C LEU A 175 -7.17 5.62 -16.00
N ASN A 176 -7.29 4.44 -15.38
CA ASN A 176 -8.57 3.72 -15.31
C ASN A 176 -9.63 4.49 -14.52
N TYR A 177 -9.27 5.08 -13.38
CA TYR A 177 -10.19 5.89 -12.58
C TYR A 177 -10.54 7.22 -13.25
N TYR A 178 -9.63 7.80 -14.04
CA TYR A 178 -9.87 8.99 -14.84
C TYR A 178 -10.93 8.73 -15.90
N GLN A 179 -10.80 7.63 -16.66
CA GLN A 179 -11.82 7.21 -17.61
C GLN A 179 -13.17 6.93 -16.93
N ASN A 180 -13.16 6.28 -15.76
CA ASN A 180 -14.39 6.05 -14.99
C ASN A 180 -15.03 7.36 -14.51
N TYR A 181 -14.24 8.37 -14.14
CA TYR A 181 -14.72 9.71 -13.79
C TYR A 181 -15.37 10.41 -14.98
N LEU A 182 -14.72 10.41 -16.16
CA LEU A 182 -15.27 11.02 -17.37
C LEU A 182 -16.65 10.43 -17.75
N HIS A 183 -16.84 9.13 -17.50
CA HIS A 183 -18.10 8.45 -17.78
C HIS A 183 -19.19 8.67 -16.72
N LYS A 184 -18.85 8.57 -15.43
CA LYS A 184 -19.86 8.66 -14.36
C LYS A 184 -20.16 10.09 -13.94
N LYS A 185 -19.16 10.98 -14.00
CA LYS A 185 -19.20 12.37 -13.54
C LYS A 185 -19.81 12.56 -12.12
N THR A 186 -19.69 11.54 -11.25
CA THR A 186 -20.20 11.63 -9.88
C THR A 186 -19.14 12.19 -8.94
N THR A 187 -19.57 12.92 -7.91
CA THR A 187 -18.67 13.45 -6.86
C THR A 187 -17.82 12.36 -6.22
N ASN A 188 -18.37 11.17 -6.00
CA ASN A 188 -17.62 10.04 -5.46
C ASN A 188 -16.55 9.55 -6.43
N SER A 189 -16.85 9.48 -7.73
CA SER A 189 -15.83 9.11 -8.73
C SER A 189 -14.69 10.13 -8.82
N LYS A 190 -15.01 11.43 -8.68
CA LYS A 190 -13.99 12.50 -8.60
C LYS A 190 -13.09 12.32 -7.38
N ARG A 191 -13.68 12.09 -6.20
CA ARG A 191 -12.93 11.89 -4.95
C ARG A 191 -11.99 10.70 -5.01
N VAL A 192 -12.45 9.56 -5.56
CA VAL A 192 -11.60 8.38 -5.74
C VAL A 192 -10.45 8.68 -6.70
N LEU A 193 -10.71 9.34 -7.82
CA LEU A 193 -9.66 9.78 -8.75
C LEU A 193 -8.64 10.68 -8.05
N THR A 194 -9.10 11.69 -7.30
CA THR A 194 -8.22 12.61 -6.56
C THR A 194 -7.35 11.85 -5.56
N ALA A 195 -7.90 10.88 -4.82
CA ALA A 195 -7.10 10.07 -3.91
C ALA A 195 -5.98 9.30 -4.62
N PHE A 196 -6.30 8.63 -5.74
CA PHE A 196 -5.29 7.89 -6.49
C PHE A 196 -4.25 8.82 -7.16
N ILE A 197 -4.62 10.04 -7.55
CA ILE A 197 -3.64 11.06 -8.00
C ILE A 197 -2.72 11.45 -6.85
N CYS A 198 -3.24 11.70 -5.64
CA CYS A 198 -2.41 11.98 -4.47
C CYS A 198 -1.44 10.82 -4.18
N LEU A 199 -1.92 9.58 -4.24
CA LEU A 199 -1.08 8.40 -4.02
C LEU A 199 -0.01 8.23 -5.11
N PHE A 200 -0.37 8.49 -6.36
CA PHE A 200 0.56 8.49 -7.49
C PHE A 200 1.67 9.54 -7.32
N LEU A 201 1.31 10.77 -6.96
CA LEU A 201 2.26 11.84 -6.66
C LEU A 201 3.14 11.49 -5.47
N ALA A 202 2.61 10.83 -4.43
CA ALA A 202 3.42 10.35 -3.31
C ALA A 202 4.53 9.40 -3.78
N GLN A 203 4.23 8.43 -4.66
CA GLN A 203 5.25 7.53 -5.19
C GLN A 203 6.30 8.26 -6.03
N LEU A 204 5.89 9.28 -6.79
CA LEU A 204 6.83 10.14 -7.53
C LEU A 204 7.83 10.80 -6.57
N PHE A 205 7.36 11.38 -5.46
CA PHE A 205 8.24 11.97 -4.45
C PHE A 205 9.15 10.92 -3.80
N PHE A 206 8.65 9.73 -3.48
CA PHE A 206 9.49 8.65 -2.95
C PHE A 206 10.60 8.22 -3.93
N VAL A 207 10.35 8.20 -5.24
CA VAL A 207 11.38 7.89 -6.25
C VAL A 207 12.52 8.92 -6.22
N PHE A 208 12.20 10.19 -5.98
CA PHE A 208 13.16 11.30 -6.03
C PHE A 208 13.78 11.70 -4.68
N ILE A 209 13.66 10.87 -3.63
CA ILE A 209 14.22 11.23 -2.31
C ILE A 209 15.72 11.54 -2.38
N PHE A 210 16.47 10.85 -3.24
CA PHE A 210 17.90 11.11 -3.45
C PHE A 210 18.21 12.56 -3.88
N ALA A 211 17.23 13.28 -4.45
CA ALA A 211 17.38 14.68 -4.84
C ALA A 211 17.12 15.64 -3.67
N ALA A 212 16.16 15.32 -2.80
CA ALA A 212 15.82 16.14 -1.65
C ALA A 212 15.14 15.30 -0.55
N ASN A 213 15.76 15.28 0.64
CA ASN A 213 15.27 14.54 1.81
C ASN A 213 13.85 14.95 2.23
N TRP A 214 13.42 16.20 2.00
CA TRP A 214 12.05 16.65 2.30
C TRP A 214 10.96 16.00 1.43
N PHE A 215 11.31 15.40 0.29
CA PHE A 215 10.36 14.65 -0.52
C PHE A 215 9.78 13.44 0.21
N TYR A 216 10.56 12.82 1.11
CA TYR A 216 10.05 11.74 1.97
C TYR A 216 8.83 12.21 2.78
N PHE A 217 8.96 13.35 3.45
CA PHE A 217 7.87 13.92 4.26
C PHE A 217 6.63 14.24 3.41
N ILE A 218 6.82 14.89 2.27
CA ILE A 218 5.71 15.22 1.35
C ILE A 218 5.01 13.94 0.88
N ALA A 219 5.78 12.91 0.54
CA ALA A 219 5.26 11.62 0.11
C ALA A 219 4.40 10.94 1.20
N GLU A 220 4.84 10.95 2.46
CA GLU A 220 4.07 10.41 3.57
C GLU A 220 2.75 11.16 3.79
N ILE A 221 2.77 12.50 3.76
CA ILE A 221 1.56 13.32 3.90
C ILE A 221 0.57 13.07 2.76
N LEU A 222 1.05 12.98 1.51
CA LEU A 222 0.21 12.68 0.36
C LEU A 222 -0.38 11.26 0.42
N THR A 223 0.39 10.30 0.90
CA THR A 223 -0.05 8.91 1.11
C THR A 223 -1.19 8.86 2.13
N LEU A 224 -1.01 9.54 3.27
CA LEU A 224 -2.03 9.62 4.31
C LEU A 224 -3.30 10.32 3.83
N ALA A 225 -3.15 11.45 3.13
CA ALA A 225 -4.26 12.19 2.55
C ALA A 225 -5.06 11.34 1.55
N SER A 226 -4.37 10.57 0.69
CA SER A 226 -5.02 9.63 -0.22
C SER A 226 -5.89 8.61 0.53
N PHE A 227 -5.32 7.91 1.52
CA PHE A 227 -6.07 6.91 2.26
C PHE A 227 -7.24 7.51 3.05
N ALA A 228 -7.07 8.70 3.63
CA ALA A 228 -8.16 9.40 4.30
C ALA A 228 -9.32 9.71 3.34
N ILE A 229 -9.03 10.17 2.10
CA ILE A 229 -10.05 10.43 1.08
C ILE A 229 -10.77 9.12 0.69
N ILE A 230 -10.04 8.02 0.49
CA ILE A 230 -10.64 6.72 0.15
C ILE A 230 -11.54 6.23 1.29
N ALA A 231 -11.08 6.29 2.53
CA ALA A 231 -11.86 5.91 3.71
C ALA A 231 -13.15 6.72 3.81
N TYR A 232 -13.04 8.04 3.62
CA TYR A 232 -14.21 8.93 3.63
C TYR A 232 -15.24 8.56 2.55
N VAL A 233 -14.81 8.25 1.32
CA VAL A 233 -15.72 7.79 0.25
C VAL A 233 -16.40 6.48 0.65
N TYR A 234 -15.68 5.52 1.22
CA TYR A 234 -16.25 4.24 1.65
C TYR A 234 -17.24 4.38 2.79
N MET A 235 -16.95 5.24 3.76
CA MET A 235 -17.89 5.56 4.85
C MET A 235 -19.18 6.16 4.28
N GLN A 236 -19.08 7.08 3.32
CA GLN A 236 -20.24 7.71 2.69
C GLN A 236 -21.08 6.70 1.90
N VAL A 237 -20.45 5.81 1.13
CA VAL A 237 -21.14 4.78 0.35
C VAL A 237 -21.81 3.76 1.27
N SER A 238 -21.13 3.33 2.34
CA SER A 238 -21.67 2.38 3.32
C SER A 238 -22.91 2.92 4.05
N ARG A 239 -22.93 4.22 4.38
CA ARG A 239 -24.09 4.85 5.02
C ARG A 239 -25.34 4.83 4.14
N LYS A 240 -25.18 4.95 2.82
CA LYS A 240 -26.30 4.93 1.86
C LYS A 240 -26.88 3.54 1.59
N GLN A 241 -26.12 2.48 1.86
CA GLN A 241 -26.55 1.09 1.64
C GLN A 241 -27.15 0.40 2.87
N LYS A 242 -27.29 1.09 4.01
CA LYS A 242 -28.07 0.54 5.13
C LYS A 242 -29.50 0.24 4.61
N PRO A 243 -30.02 -0.98 4.83
CA PRO A 243 -31.35 -1.32 4.34
C PRO A 243 -32.35 -0.34 4.93
N ARG A 244 -33.26 0.19 4.10
CA ARG A 244 -34.58 0.62 4.55
C ARG A 244 -35.16 -0.58 5.27
N SER A 245 -35.04 -0.62 6.59
CA SER A 245 -35.77 -1.55 7.43
C SER A 245 -37.25 -1.30 7.18
N VAL A 246 -37.85 -2.22 6.42
CA VAL A 246 -39.25 -2.62 6.44
C VAL A 246 -40.19 -1.51 6.96
N GLU A 247 -40.69 -0.67 6.05
CA GLU A 247 -42.04 -0.16 6.24
C GLU A 247 -42.95 -1.39 6.15
N VAL A 248 -43.23 -1.99 7.30
CA VAL A 248 -44.39 -2.87 7.46
C VAL A 248 -45.57 -1.94 7.26
N LYS A 249 -46.09 -1.88 6.04
CA LYS A 249 -47.45 -1.41 5.83
C LYS A 249 -48.35 -2.41 6.53
N THR A 250 -48.93 -1.91 7.61
CA THR A 250 -50.06 -2.43 8.40
C THR A 250 -51.03 -3.29 7.60
#